data_AF-A0A367L7K9-F1
#
_entry.id   AF-A0A367L7K9-F1
#
_cell.length_a   1.000
_cell.length_b   1.000
_cell.length_c   1.000
_cell.angle_alpha   90.00
_cell.angle_beta   90.00
_cell.angle_gamma   90.00
#
_symmetry.space_group_name_H-M   'P 1'
#
loop_
_entity.id
_entity.type
_entity.pdbx_description
1 polymer ?
#
loop_
_entity_poly.entity_id
_entity_poly.type
_entity_poly.pdbx_seq_one_letter_code
_entity_poly.pdbx_strand_id
1 'polypeptide(L)'
;MAVMKSVMLPSLLASLAHVANRTLTMRQCANESRATRPLMFNADGKFQISIFEDLHLGENAWDAWGHQQDLSTVKVVEGVLDAEKPDLVVFNGDIITGENAFLENSTKVIDMLAAPLVRRTLPWASTYGNHDHSLNLSAADILAHEQRWPNARTKTMTPGRDAGVSNYYLPVYGPGCCHSDCRPELLLWFFDSRGGLRFQDRDEHGSPRAQPNWVDTSVVDWFQQAQANLSRQYGRALPSLAFVHIPPYAFLALQTAKAIDAHRQPGINDDNPLAAQAQGWCPDGRNDASCGYGGQDVPFIKALSETPGLVGLFSGHDHGNSWCVRWDDQVPGMTVAGRGLDLCFGQRSGYGGYGQWVRGGRQVRVSRQNTSEAETWIRLDTGDVVGNIMLNSTFGKDWYPTTPNDKSFCSSCNYSVVTSRPLTRRKKV
;
A
#
# COMPACT_ATOMS: atom_id res chain seq x y z
N MET A 1 -64.62 14.85 46.37
CA MET A 1 -63.58 13.91 46.85
C MET A 1 -62.84 13.36 45.64
N ALA A 2 -61.51 13.39 45.71
CA ALA A 2 -60.58 13.31 44.58
C ALA A 2 -60.46 11.90 43.96
N VAL A 3 -60.24 11.85 42.64
CA VAL A 3 -59.71 10.67 41.93
C VAL A 3 -58.32 11.05 41.42
N MET A 4 -57.29 10.44 42.01
CA MET A 4 -55.88 10.67 41.69
C MET A 4 -55.41 9.57 40.72
N LYS A 5 -54.87 9.99 39.57
CA LYS A 5 -54.30 9.13 38.53
C LYS A 5 -53.00 8.48 39.04
N SER A 6 -52.86 7.18 38.84
CA SER A 6 -51.57 6.47 38.95
C SER A 6 -51.01 6.26 37.55
N VAL A 7 -49.89 6.92 37.24
CA VAL A 7 -49.09 6.69 36.03
C VAL A 7 -47.85 5.93 36.49
N MET A 8 -47.74 4.65 36.13
CA MET A 8 -46.51 3.87 36.32
C MET A 8 -45.50 4.18 35.20
N LEU A 9 -44.29 4.53 35.61
CA LEU A 9 -43.07 4.63 34.80
C LEU A 9 -42.56 3.22 34.38
N PRO A 10 -42.35 2.94 33.09
CA PRO A 10 -41.54 1.80 32.65
C PRO A 10 -40.20 2.21 31.99
N SER A 11 -39.84 3.50 31.93
CA SER A 11 -38.78 4.00 31.04
C SER A 11 -37.35 4.01 31.61
N LEU A 12 -37.14 3.79 32.91
CA LEU A 12 -35.81 3.92 33.53
C LEU A 12 -35.00 2.60 33.57
N LEU A 13 -35.67 1.45 33.67
CA LEU A 13 -35.00 0.13 33.76
C LEU A 13 -34.46 -0.35 32.41
N ALA A 14 -35.17 -0.06 31.31
CA ALA A 14 -34.74 -0.40 29.96
C ALA A 14 -33.52 0.41 29.50
N SER A 15 -33.44 1.68 29.91
CA SER A 15 -32.30 2.56 29.59
C SER A 15 -31.04 2.16 30.37
N LEU A 16 -31.17 1.82 31.66
CA LEU A 16 -30.06 1.32 32.47
C LEU A 16 -29.53 -0.04 31.97
N ALA A 17 -30.42 -0.95 31.56
CA ALA A 17 -30.01 -2.22 30.96
C ALA A 17 -29.30 -2.03 29.60
N HIS A 18 -29.79 -1.13 28.74
CA HIS A 18 -29.12 -0.77 27.48
C HIS A 18 -27.75 -0.12 27.70
N VAL A 19 -27.63 0.77 28.69
CA VAL A 19 -26.36 1.43 29.02
C VAL A 19 -25.38 0.42 29.61
N ALA A 20 -25.82 -0.45 30.54
CA ALA A 20 -25.01 -1.50 31.13
C ALA A 20 -24.48 -2.48 30.07
N ASN A 21 -25.34 -2.91 29.13
CA ASN A 21 -24.97 -3.80 28.04
C ASN A 21 -23.96 -3.14 27.07
N ARG A 22 -24.13 -1.84 26.76
CA ARG A 22 -23.15 -1.04 25.98
C ARG A 22 -21.80 -0.89 26.69
N THR A 23 -21.78 -0.70 28.01
CA THR A 23 -20.52 -0.63 28.77
C THR A 23 -19.82 -1.99 28.88
N LEU A 24 -20.57 -3.10 28.95
CA LEU A 24 -19.98 -4.44 28.93
C LEU A 24 -19.36 -4.77 27.56
N THR A 25 -20.04 -4.44 26.45
CA THR A 25 -19.54 -4.71 25.10
C THR A 25 -18.32 -3.85 24.75
N MET A 26 -18.28 -2.56 25.15
CA MET A 26 -17.07 -1.74 24.98
C MET A 26 -15.86 -2.28 25.76
N ARG A 27 -16.07 -2.89 26.95
CA ARG A 27 -15.01 -3.58 27.69
C ARG A 27 -14.52 -4.86 26.99
N GLN A 28 -15.40 -5.54 26.26
CA GLN A 28 -15.06 -6.75 25.50
C GLN A 28 -14.19 -6.41 24.27
N CYS A 29 -14.51 -5.30 23.57
CA CYS A 29 -13.69 -4.73 22.49
C CYS A 29 -12.30 -4.27 22.95
N ALA A 30 -12.24 -3.63 24.12
CA ALA A 30 -10.99 -3.13 24.68
C ALA A 30 -10.01 -4.26 25.06
N ASN A 31 -10.52 -5.48 25.25
CA ASN A 31 -9.72 -6.66 25.54
C ASN A 31 -9.25 -7.41 24.28
N GLU A 32 -9.76 -7.09 23.09
CA GLU A 32 -9.24 -7.68 21.85
C GLU A 32 -7.95 -6.96 21.44
N SER A 33 -6.91 -7.76 21.17
CA SER A 33 -5.62 -7.24 20.73
C SER A 33 -5.78 -6.39 19.46
N ARG A 34 -5.11 -5.23 19.41
CA ARG A 34 -5.02 -4.37 18.20
C ARG A 34 -4.55 -5.16 16.97
N ALA A 35 -3.75 -6.21 17.21
CA ALA A 35 -3.27 -7.12 16.18
C ALA A 35 -4.41 -7.84 15.44
N THR A 36 -5.46 -8.26 16.15
CA THR A 36 -6.49 -9.18 15.61
C THR A 36 -7.86 -8.55 15.45
N ARG A 37 -8.21 -7.54 16.25
CA ARG A 37 -9.51 -6.85 16.19
C ARG A 37 -9.78 -6.23 14.81
N PRO A 38 -11.03 -5.96 14.42
CA PRO A 38 -11.31 -5.23 13.19
C PRO A 38 -10.55 -3.90 13.09
N LEU A 39 -10.12 -3.53 11.89
CA LEU A 39 -9.58 -2.19 11.65
C LEU A 39 -10.70 -1.18 11.90
N MET A 40 -10.43 -0.15 12.68
CA MET A 40 -11.44 0.83 13.02
C MET A 40 -10.79 2.17 13.29
N PHE A 41 -11.56 3.24 13.07
CA PHE A 41 -11.21 4.56 13.56
C PHE A 41 -10.95 4.51 15.07
N ASN A 42 -9.96 5.26 15.51
CA ASN A 42 -9.63 5.40 16.92
C ASN A 42 -10.71 6.21 17.68
N ALA A 43 -10.54 6.38 18.99
CA ALA A 43 -11.50 7.09 19.84
C ALA A 43 -11.73 8.56 19.41
N ASP A 44 -10.73 9.18 18.77
CA ASP A 44 -10.80 10.55 18.23
C ASP A 44 -11.42 10.59 16.82
N GLY A 45 -11.87 9.45 16.30
CA GLY A 45 -12.43 9.33 14.96
C GLY A 45 -11.39 9.49 13.85
N LYS A 46 -10.12 9.16 14.11
CA LYS A 46 -9.05 9.17 13.10
C LYS A 46 -8.61 7.75 12.76
N PHE A 47 -8.21 7.53 11.52
CA PHE A 47 -7.56 6.30 11.10
C PHE A 47 -6.28 6.67 10.35
N GLN A 48 -5.13 6.29 10.89
CA GLN A 48 -3.82 6.59 10.30
C GLN A 48 -3.19 5.35 9.67
N ILE A 49 -2.61 5.51 8.49
CA ILE A 49 -1.88 4.48 7.76
C ILE A 49 -0.43 4.97 7.58
N SER A 50 0.55 4.14 7.92
CA SER A 50 1.94 4.34 7.50
C SER A 50 2.23 3.43 6.31
N ILE A 51 2.63 4.01 5.19
CA ILE A 51 2.97 3.33 3.94
C ILE A 51 4.50 3.29 3.83
N PHE A 52 5.03 2.08 3.67
CA PHE A 52 6.42 1.81 3.34
C PHE A 52 6.47 1.02 2.04
N GLU A 53 7.46 1.30 1.21
CA GLU A 53 7.61 0.70 -0.12
C GLU A 53 9.07 0.73 -0.54
N ASP A 54 9.41 -0.07 -1.54
CA ASP A 54 10.76 -0.16 -2.09
C ASP A 54 11.79 -0.46 -0.98
N LEU A 55 11.46 -1.44 -0.12
CA LEU A 55 12.28 -1.86 1.01
C LEU A 55 13.51 -2.62 0.52
N HIS A 56 13.31 -3.45 -0.51
CA HIS A 56 14.34 -4.24 -1.20
C HIS A 56 15.21 -5.06 -0.25
N LEU A 57 14.59 -5.72 0.73
CA LEU A 57 15.33 -6.54 1.68
C LEU A 57 15.95 -7.76 0.98
N GLY A 58 17.11 -8.19 1.47
CA GLY A 58 17.81 -9.37 0.96
C GLY A 58 18.56 -9.15 -0.35
N GLU A 59 18.85 -7.90 -0.72
CA GLU A 59 19.57 -7.55 -1.94
C GLU A 59 20.95 -8.22 -2.03
N ASN A 60 21.66 -8.43 -0.92
CA ASN A 60 22.94 -9.14 -0.94
C ASN A 60 23.19 -9.96 0.34
N ALA A 61 22.35 -10.99 0.54
CA ALA A 61 22.29 -11.77 1.78
C ALA A 61 23.51 -12.67 2.09
N TRP A 62 24.59 -12.62 1.29
CA TRP A 62 25.81 -13.41 1.50
C TRP A 62 27.03 -12.57 1.92
N ASP A 63 26.97 -11.24 1.83
CA ASP A 63 28.01 -10.37 2.39
C ASP A 63 27.49 -9.56 3.57
N ALA A 64 28.40 -9.17 4.47
CA ALA A 64 28.08 -8.40 5.67
C ALA A 64 27.41 -7.05 5.36
N TRP A 65 27.76 -6.40 4.25
CA TRP A 65 27.21 -5.10 3.89
C TRP A 65 25.72 -5.18 3.51
N GLY A 66 25.27 -6.27 2.89
CA GLY A 66 23.87 -6.48 2.53
C GLY A 66 23.00 -6.72 3.76
N HIS A 67 23.50 -7.46 4.74
CA HIS A 67 22.83 -7.56 6.04
C HIS A 67 22.73 -6.20 6.75
N GLN A 68 23.77 -5.38 6.66
CA GLN A 68 23.74 -4.04 7.25
C GLN A 68 22.77 -3.09 6.53
N GLN A 69 22.59 -3.28 5.21
CA GLN A 69 21.56 -2.60 4.43
C GLN A 69 20.15 -2.97 4.94
N ASP A 70 19.85 -4.27 5.08
CA ASP A 70 18.57 -4.75 5.62
C ASP A 70 18.29 -4.18 7.02
N LEU A 71 19.28 -4.21 7.92
CA LEU A 71 19.18 -3.65 9.25
C LEU A 71 18.96 -2.13 9.24
N SER A 72 19.52 -1.42 8.26
CA SER A 72 19.32 0.03 8.13
C SER A 72 17.93 0.35 7.60
N THR A 73 17.40 -0.44 6.66
CA THR A 73 15.99 -0.36 6.22
C THR A 73 15.05 -0.56 7.41
N VAL A 74 15.27 -1.59 8.23
CA VAL A 74 14.42 -1.84 9.41
C VAL A 74 14.49 -0.69 10.42
N LYS A 75 15.66 -0.06 10.60
CA LYS A 75 15.77 1.14 11.45
C LYS A 75 14.95 2.32 10.93
N VAL A 76 14.83 2.52 9.62
CA VAL A 76 13.94 3.54 9.04
C VAL A 76 12.50 3.24 9.42
N VAL A 77 12.06 1.99 9.21
CA VAL A 77 10.70 1.56 9.55
C VAL A 77 10.44 1.78 11.04
N GLU A 78 11.35 1.37 11.93
CA GLU A 78 11.21 1.60 13.36
C GLU A 78 11.17 3.08 13.73
N GLY A 79 12.07 3.91 13.19
CA GLY A 79 12.10 5.34 13.46
C GLY A 79 10.83 6.06 13.05
N VAL A 80 10.28 5.72 11.87
CA VAL A 80 8.97 6.24 11.43
C VAL A 80 7.86 5.76 12.36
N LEU A 81 7.83 4.48 12.73
CA LEU A 81 6.81 3.92 13.63
C LEU A 81 6.93 4.39 15.09
N ASP A 82 8.07 4.92 15.50
CA ASP A 82 8.26 5.53 16.82
C ASP A 82 7.78 6.99 16.82
N ALA A 83 7.96 7.69 15.69
CA ALA A 83 7.48 9.06 15.51
C ALA A 83 5.98 9.14 15.18
N GLU A 84 5.45 8.13 14.49
CA GLU A 84 4.08 8.05 14.01
C GLU A 84 3.27 7.02 14.82
N LYS A 85 1.95 7.18 14.90
CA LYS A 85 1.06 6.24 15.64
C LYS A 85 0.02 5.61 14.72
N PRO A 86 0.42 4.90 13.66
CA PRO A 86 -0.51 4.35 12.68
C PRO A 86 -1.45 3.32 13.30
N ASP A 87 -2.65 3.23 12.74
CA ASP A 87 -3.66 2.18 12.96
C ASP A 87 -3.48 0.98 12.03
N LEU A 88 -2.79 1.17 10.91
CA LEU A 88 -2.38 0.12 9.98
C LEU A 88 -1.02 0.48 9.37
N VAL A 89 -0.14 -0.50 9.23
CA VAL A 89 1.05 -0.38 8.38
C VAL A 89 0.79 -1.03 7.03
N VAL A 90 1.17 -0.37 5.94
CA VAL A 90 1.07 -0.91 4.58
C VAL A 90 2.46 -1.07 3.99
N PHE A 91 2.77 -2.26 3.51
CA PHE A 91 3.94 -2.52 2.66
C PHE A 91 3.49 -2.56 1.20
N ASN A 92 3.81 -1.52 0.43
CA ASN A 92 3.26 -1.27 -0.91
C ASN A 92 4.20 -1.74 -2.03
N GLY A 93 4.64 -2.99 -1.96
CA GLY A 93 5.47 -3.66 -2.97
C GLY A 93 6.97 -3.44 -2.83
N ASP A 94 7.70 -4.28 -3.56
CA ASP A 94 9.16 -4.44 -3.53
C ASP A 94 9.68 -4.58 -2.09
N ILE A 95 9.04 -5.51 -1.37
CA ILE A 95 9.40 -5.86 0.00
C ILE A 95 10.76 -6.58 0.00
N ILE A 96 10.95 -7.49 -0.96
CA ILE A 96 12.14 -8.31 -1.12
C ILE A 96 12.78 -8.05 -2.48
N THR A 97 14.10 -8.04 -2.55
CA THR A 97 14.84 -8.14 -3.82
C THR A 97 14.88 -9.59 -4.31
N GLY A 98 13.82 -10.02 -5.00
CA GLY A 98 13.62 -11.43 -5.40
C GLY A 98 14.65 -11.99 -6.37
N GLU A 99 15.41 -11.16 -7.07
CA GLU A 99 16.52 -11.59 -7.95
C GLU A 99 17.66 -12.22 -7.15
N ASN A 100 17.86 -11.75 -5.92
CA ASN A 100 18.94 -12.16 -5.04
C ASN A 100 18.45 -12.96 -3.81
N ALA A 101 17.15 -12.91 -3.52
CA ALA A 101 16.52 -13.74 -2.52
C ALA A 101 16.10 -15.11 -3.08
N PHE A 102 16.35 -16.16 -2.30
CA PHE A 102 15.87 -17.51 -2.54
C PHE A 102 14.86 -17.86 -1.44
N LEU A 103 13.99 -18.84 -1.69
CA LEU A 103 12.98 -19.35 -0.75
C LEU A 103 13.44 -19.48 0.71
N GLU A 104 14.65 -19.97 0.98
CA GLU A 104 15.12 -20.16 2.36
C GLU A 104 15.57 -18.85 3.05
N ASN A 105 15.86 -17.82 2.28
CA ASN A 105 16.29 -16.51 2.77
C ASN A 105 15.13 -15.52 2.87
N SER A 106 14.13 -15.62 1.98
CA SER A 106 12.97 -14.72 1.97
C SER A 106 12.19 -14.76 3.28
N THR A 107 12.05 -15.94 3.88
CA THR A 107 11.42 -16.11 5.20
C THR A 107 12.10 -15.29 6.30
N LYS A 108 13.44 -15.23 6.31
CA LYS A 108 14.19 -14.48 7.34
C LYS A 108 14.06 -12.97 7.19
N VAL A 109 14.01 -12.46 5.96
CA VAL A 109 13.84 -11.01 5.73
C VAL A 109 12.42 -10.57 6.10
N ILE A 110 11.41 -11.40 5.82
CA ILE A 110 10.05 -11.14 6.30
C ILE A 110 9.97 -11.24 7.82
N ASP A 111 10.62 -12.22 8.46
CA ASP A 111 10.70 -12.29 9.92
C ASP A 111 11.30 -11.00 10.52
N MET A 112 12.36 -10.47 9.89
CA MET A 112 13.02 -9.22 10.30
C MET A 112 12.08 -8.01 10.20
N LEU A 113 11.32 -7.91 9.10
CA LEU A 113 10.36 -6.83 8.85
C LEU A 113 9.12 -6.93 9.76
N ALA A 114 8.64 -8.15 10.03
CA ALA A 114 7.48 -8.38 10.90
C ALA A 114 7.80 -8.11 12.38
N ALA A 115 9.04 -8.36 12.82
CA ALA A 115 9.46 -8.22 14.21
C ALA A 115 9.09 -6.86 14.87
N PRO A 116 9.38 -5.68 14.28
CA PRO A 116 8.97 -4.39 14.85
C PRO A 116 7.46 -4.21 14.95
N LEU A 117 6.67 -4.80 14.06
CA LEU A 117 5.21 -4.71 14.04
C LEU A 117 4.58 -5.59 15.10
N VAL A 118 5.09 -6.83 15.25
CA VAL A 118 4.68 -7.77 16.29
C VAL A 118 4.95 -7.19 17.68
N ARG A 119 6.14 -6.64 17.93
CA ARG A 119 6.46 -5.99 19.21
C ARG A 119 5.52 -4.82 19.55
N ARG A 120 5.08 -4.08 18.53
CA ARG A 120 4.17 -2.92 18.68
C ARG A 120 2.68 -3.32 18.63
N THR A 121 2.36 -4.60 18.42
CA THR A 121 0.99 -5.10 18.23
C THR A 121 0.27 -4.34 17.11
N LEU A 122 1.00 -3.95 16.07
CA LEU A 122 0.48 -3.21 14.92
C LEU A 122 -0.02 -4.19 13.86
N PRO A 123 -1.26 -4.05 13.36
CA PRO A 123 -1.68 -4.75 12.17
C PRO A 123 -0.92 -4.19 10.96
N TRP A 124 -0.60 -5.07 10.01
CA TRP A 124 -0.05 -4.67 8.72
C TRP A 124 -0.72 -5.39 7.57
N ALA A 125 -0.62 -4.81 6.38
CA ALA A 125 -1.09 -5.41 5.14
C ALA A 125 -0.07 -5.13 4.04
N SER A 126 0.04 -6.03 3.07
CA SER A 126 1.00 -5.92 1.97
C SER A 126 0.30 -5.92 0.61
N THR A 127 0.86 -5.25 -0.37
CA THR A 127 0.72 -5.64 -1.77
C THR A 127 2.10 -5.85 -2.37
N TYR A 128 2.20 -6.55 -3.50
CA TYR A 128 3.46 -7.00 -4.05
C TYR A 128 3.86 -6.25 -5.32
N GLY A 129 5.16 -6.05 -5.46
CA GLY A 129 5.82 -5.40 -6.59
C GLY A 129 6.55 -6.36 -7.50
N ASN A 130 7.19 -5.84 -8.54
CA ASN A 130 7.89 -6.67 -9.53
C ASN A 130 9.08 -7.42 -8.95
N HIS A 131 9.72 -6.94 -7.89
CA HIS A 131 10.82 -7.65 -7.23
C HIS A 131 10.33 -8.75 -6.28
N ASP A 132 9.06 -8.72 -5.87
CA ASP A 132 8.45 -9.80 -5.07
C ASP A 132 8.08 -11.03 -5.95
N HIS A 133 8.10 -10.88 -7.27
CA HIS A 133 7.86 -11.93 -8.27
C HIS A 133 9.16 -12.29 -9.01
N SER A 134 9.81 -13.39 -8.63
CA SER A 134 11.06 -13.83 -9.26
C SER A 134 11.06 -15.32 -9.57
N LEU A 135 12.05 -15.76 -10.35
CA LEU A 135 12.16 -17.16 -10.76
C LEU A 135 12.32 -18.12 -9.56
N ASN A 136 13.02 -17.67 -8.51
CA ASN A 136 13.35 -18.45 -7.31
C ASN A 136 12.58 -18.00 -6.05
N LEU A 137 11.65 -17.06 -6.20
CA LEU A 137 10.84 -16.51 -5.11
C LEU A 137 9.38 -16.42 -5.54
N SER A 138 8.51 -17.12 -4.81
CA SER A 138 7.07 -17.09 -5.03
C SER A 138 6.41 -16.06 -4.13
N ALA A 139 5.69 -15.10 -4.72
CA ALA A 139 4.86 -14.17 -3.97
C ALA A 139 3.79 -14.88 -3.11
N ALA A 140 3.33 -16.08 -3.53
CA ALA A 140 2.43 -16.89 -2.73
C ALA A 140 3.10 -17.44 -1.47
N ASP A 141 4.40 -17.75 -1.52
CA ASP A 141 5.16 -18.16 -0.35
C ASP A 141 5.48 -16.98 0.59
N ILE A 142 5.67 -15.77 0.04
CA ILE A 142 5.72 -14.54 0.83
C ILE A 142 4.41 -14.38 1.62
N LEU A 143 3.25 -14.47 0.94
CA LEU A 143 1.94 -14.38 1.58
C LEU A 143 1.74 -15.46 2.65
N ALA A 144 2.04 -16.72 2.33
CA ALA A 144 1.89 -17.82 3.27
C ALA A 144 2.73 -17.61 4.53
N HIS A 145 3.93 -17.04 4.38
CA HIS A 145 4.82 -16.74 5.49
C HIS A 145 4.32 -15.56 6.33
N GLU A 146 3.85 -14.47 5.70
CA GLU A 146 3.20 -13.33 6.36
C GLU A 146 1.98 -13.78 7.20
N GLN A 147 1.18 -14.72 6.68
CA GLN A 147 -0.03 -15.19 7.37
C GLN A 147 0.21 -16.01 8.64
N ARG A 148 1.48 -16.32 8.97
CA ARG A 148 1.82 -16.96 10.26
C ARG A 148 1.65 -16.01 11.45
N TRP A 149 1.60 -14.71 11.23
CA TRP A 149 1.38 -13.73 12.30
C TRP A 149 -0.07 -13.26 12.36
N PRO A 150 -0.65 -13.17 13.57
CA PRO A 150 -2.06 -12.79 13.73
C PRO A 150 -2.35 -11.32 13.34
N ASN A 151 -1.32 -10.46 13.29
CA ASN A 151 -1.44 -9.08 12.83
C ASN A 151 -1.28 -8.88 11.32
N ALA A 152 -0.90 -9.91 10.55
CA ALA A 152 -0.89 -9.82 9.10
C ALA A 152 -2.33 -9.83 8.56
N ARG A 153 -2.66 -8.83 7.74
CA ARG A 153 -3.98 -8.63 7.14
C ARG A 153 -3.99 -8.87 5.63
N THR A 154 -2.85 -9.19 5.03
CA THR A 154 -2.74 -9.53 3.62
C THR A 154 -3.61 -10.74 3.28
N LYS A 155 -4.38 -10.64 2.19
CA LYS A 155 -5.28 -11.69 1.72
C LYS A 155 -5.13 -11.88 0.22
N THR A 156 -5.75 -12.95 -0.28
CA THR A 156 -6.00 -13.16 -1.70
C THR A 156 -7.50 -13.34 -1.91
N MET A 157 -8.09 -12.55 -2.81
CA MET A 157 -9.52 -12.61 -3.16
C MET A 157 -9.75 -12.85 -4.65
N THR A 158 -8.69 -12.97 -5.44
CA THR A 158 -8.72 -13.24 -6.88
C THR A 158 -7.89 -14.49 -7.18
N PRO A 159 -8.49 -15.69 -7.15
CA PRO A 159 -7.74 -16.89 -7.49
C PRO A 159 -7.40 -16.88 -8.98
N GLY A 160 -6.16 -17.24 -9.31
CA GLY A 160 -5.74 -17.37 -10.70
C GLY A 160 -4.27 -17.06 -10.85
N ARG A 161 -3.58 -17.85 -11.68
CA ARG A 161 -2.16 -17.66 -11.95
C ARG A 161 -1.86 -16.26 -12.48
N ASP A 162 -2.73 -15.75 -13.35
CA ASP A 162 -2.54 -14.46 -13.99
C ASP A 162 -3.04 -13.30 -13.14
N ALA A 163 -3.89 -13.51 -12.13
CA ALA A 163 -4.39 -12.43 -11.30
C ALA A 163 -3.32 -11.78 -10.39
N GLY A 164 -2.23 -12.50 -10.10
CA GLY A 164 -1.33 -12.13 -8.99
C GLY A 164 -1.82 -12.71 -7.67
N VAL A 165 -1.19 -12.32 -6.56
CA VAL A 165 -1.37 -12.93 -5.25
C VAL A 165 -2.12 -12.00 -4.29
N SER A 166 -1.72 -10.74 -4.18
CA SER A 166 -2.13 -9.81 -3.12
C SER A 166 -3.28 -8.86 -3.53
N ASN A 167 -4.31 -9.37 -4.23
CA ASN A 167 -5.51 -8.58 -4.55
C ASN A 167 -6.61 -8.83 -3.51
N TYR A 168 -7.01 -7.79 -2.78
CA TYR A 168 -8.01 -7.88 -1.71
C TYR A 168 -8.46 -6.49 -1.26
N TYR A 169 -9.42 -6.46 -0.33
CA TYR A 169 -9.76 -5.24 0.39
C TYR A 169 -9.86 -5.47 1.90
N LEU A 170 -9.63 -4.41 2.66
CA LEU A 170 -9.82 -4.38 4.11
C LEU A 170 -10.87 -3.33 4.49
N PRO A 171 -11.94 -3.73 5.20
CA PRO A 171 -12.90 -2.78 5.76
C PRO A 171 -12.36 -2.12 7.03
N VAL A 172 -12.59 -0.82 7.15
CA VAL A 172 -12.35 -0.01 8.36
C VAL A 172 -13.69 0.42 8.93
N TYR A 173 -13.91 0.14 10.20
CA TYR A 173 -15.18 0.34 10.90
C TYR A 173 -15.15 1.57 11.81
N GLY A 174 -16.33 2.01 12.26
CA GLY A 174 -16.44 2.97 13.36
C GLY A 174 -15.85 2.42 14.67
N PRO A 175 -15.53 3.30 15.64
CA PRO A 175 -14.96 2.89 16.92
C PRO A 175 -15.86 1.90 17.67
N GLY A 176 -15.25 0.91 18.34
CA GLY A 176 -15.98 -0.06 19.17
C GLY A 176 -16.74 -1.14 18.37
N CYS A 177 -16.41 -1.33 17.09
CA CYS A 177 -16.98 -2.41 16.29
C CYS A 177 -16.51 -3.79 16.77
N CYS A 178 -17.41 -4.57 17.37
CA CYS A 178 -17.14 -5.93 17.88
C CYS A 178 -18.28 -6.92 17.64
N HIS A 179 -19.16 -6.61 16.69
CA HIS A 179 -20.33 -7.41 16.36
C HIS A 179 -20.39 -7.66 14.85
N SER A 180 -21.05 -8.73 14.44
CA SER A 180 -21.16 -9.12 13.03
C SER A 180 -21.99 -8.14 12.18
N ASP A 181 -22.76 -7.25 12.80
CA ASP A 181 -23.60 -6.25 12.15
C ASP A 181 -22.91 -4.90 11.91
N CYS A 182 -21.64 -4.77 12.31
CA CYS A 182 -20.87 -3.56 12.04
C CYS A 182 -20.86 -3.22 10.55
N ARG A 183 -21.03 -1.93 10.27
CA ARG A 183 -20.94 -1.39 8.90
C ARG A 183 -19.58 -0.74 8.69
N PRO A 184 -18.85 -1.08 7.61
CA PRO A 184 -17.64 -0.38 7.26
C PRO A 184 -17.94 1.08 6.91
N GLU A 185 -16.99 1.94 7.23
CA GLU A 185 -17.04 3.38 6.97
C GLU A 185 -15.98 3.83 5.97
N LEU A 186 -14.93 3.03 5.77
CA LEU A 186 -13.86 3.21 4.80
C LEU A 186 -13.42 1.83 4.27
N LEU A 187 -13.07 1.74 2.98
CA LEU A 187 -12.43 0.57 2.37
C LEU A 187 -10.99 0.87 1.97
N LEU A 188 -10.11 -0.12 2.13
CA LEU A 188 -8.73 -0.09 1.64
C LEU A 188 -8.58 -1.17 0.57
N TRP A 189 -8.31 -0.80 -0.67
CA TRP A 189 -8.12 -1.70 -1.80
C TRP A 189 -6.63 -1.95 -2.06
N PHE A 190 -6.27 -3.20 -2.29
CA PHE A 190 -4.89 -3.61 -2.58
C PHE A 190 -4.86 -4.36 -3.90
N PHE A 191 -3.93 -3.98 -4.77
CA PHE A 191 -3.78 -4.54 -6.10
C PHE A 191 -2.34 -4.98 -6.35
N ASP A 192 -2.19 -6.19 -6.87
CA ASP A 192 -0.93 -6.77 -7.32
C ASP A 192 -0.72 -6.38 -8.80
N SER A 193 0.17 -5.42 -9.04
CA SER A 193 0.55 -5.00 -10.39
C SER A 193 1.48 -5.99 -11.09
N ARG A 194 1.90 -7.06 -10.40
CA ARG A 194 2.75 -8.12 -10.93
C ARG A 194 4.11 -7.57 -11.38
N GLY A 195 4.53 -7.88 -12.60
CA GLY A 195 5.88 -7.63 -13.10
C GLY A 195 6.88 -8.71 -12.69
N GLY A 196 8.16 -8.51 -13.03
CA GLY A 196 9.23 -9.45 -12.71
C GLY A 196 9.18 -10.73 -13.54
N LEU A 197 9.47 -11.86 -12.89
CA LEU A 197 9.55 -13.18 -13.54
C LEU A 197 8.51 -14.15 -12.96
N ARG A 198 7.99 -15.01 -13.82
CA ARG A 198 7.14 -16.13 -13.41
C ARG A 198 7.95 -17.13 -12.58
N PHE A 199 7.43 -17.47 -11.39
CA PHE A 199 8.05 -18.45 -10.50
C PHE A 199 8.24 -19.81 -11.17
N GLN A 200 9.48 -20.31 -11.17
CA GLN A 200 9.90 -21.58 -11.76
C GLN A 200 9.45 -21.83 -13.21
N ASP A 201 9.15 -20.79 -13.97
CA ASP A 201 8.67 -20.91 -15.34
C ASP A 201 9.74 -20.43 -16.33
N ARG A 202 10.10 -21.32 -17.25
CA ARG A 202 11.08 -21.09 -18.30
C ARG A 202 10.48 -21.44 -19.65
N ASP A 203 10.90 -20.73 -20.68
CA ASP A 203 10.54 -21.02 -22.06
C ASP A 203 11.22 -22.28 -22.62
N GLU A 204 10.89 -22.61 -23.87
CA GLU A 204 11.44 -23.77 -24.58
C GLU A 204 12.96 -23.70 -24.80
N HIS A 205 13.55 -22.50 -24.69
CA HIS A 205 14.99 -22.26 -24.75
C HIS A 205 15.63 -22.21 -23.36
N GLY A 206 14.85 -22.42 -22.29
CA GLY A 206 15.29 -22.38 -20.91
C GLY A 206 15.42 -20.97 -20.33
N SER A 207 14.98 -19.92 -21.02
CA SER A 207 15.01 -18.55 -20.50
C SER A 207 13.85 -18.32 -19.52
N PRO A 208 14.05 -17.61 -18.39
CA PRO A 208 12.97 -17.27 -17.47
C PRO A 208 11.84 -16.51 -18.18
N ARG A 209 10.58 -16.89 -17.96
CA ARG A 209 9.45 -16.17 -18.55
C ARG A 209 9.14 -14.92 -17.74
N ALA A 210 9.10 -13.78 -18.43
CA ALA A 210 8.63 -12.54 -17.86
C ALA A 210 7.14 -12.61 -17.49
N GLN A 211 6.78 -11.84 -16.48
CA GLN A 211 5.43 -11.68 -15.99
C GLN A 211 4.87 -10.31 -16.45
N PRO A 212 3.62 -10.25 -16.92
CA PRO A 212 2.90 -8.99 -17.15
C PRO A 212 3.03 -8.03 -15.98
N ASN A 213 3.24 -6.74 -16.25
CA ASN A 213 3.47 -5.67 -15.26
C ASN A 213 2.29 -4.69 -15.18
N TRP A 214 1.08 -5.23 -15.05
CA TRP A 214 -0.14 -4.45 -14.82
C TRP A 214 -1.13 -5.24 -13.95
N VAL A 215 -2.11 -4.57 -13.36
CA VAL A 215 -3.26 -5.24 -12.73
C VAL A 215 -4.11 -5.94 -13.79
N ASP A 216 -4.28 -7.26 -13.65
CA ASP A 216 -4.96 -8.10 -14.63
C ASP A 216 -6.45 -7.78 -14.78
N THR A 217 -7.02 -8.00 -15.97
CA THR A 217 -8.46 -7.75 -16.21
C THR A 217 -9.36 -8.60 -15.32
N SER A 218 -8.95 -9.81 -14.95
CA SER A 218 -9.70 -10.62 -13.97
C SER A 218 -9.79 -9.96 -12.59
N VAL A 219 -8.76 -9.23 -12.18
CA VAL A 219 -8.75 -8.44 -10.94
C VAL A 219 -9.61 -7.19 -11.09
N VAL A 220 -9.60 -6.54 -12.27
CA VAL A 220 -10.48 -5.41 -12.57
C VAL A 220 -11.95 -5.83 -12.47
N ASP A 221 -12.32 -6.96 -13.06
CA ASP A 221 -13.68 -7.51 -13.01
C ASP A 221 -14.09 -7.81 -11.57
N TRP A 222 -13.20 -8.44 -10.78
CA TRP A 222 -13.43 -8.67 -9.35
C TRP A 222 -13.63 -7.36 -8.59
N PHE A 223 -12.80 -6.36 -8.82
CA PHE A 223 -12.87 -5.07 -8.13
C PHE A 223 -14.20 -4.38 -8.39
N GLN A 224 -14.63 -4.30 -9.65
CA GLN A 224 -15.91 -3.71 -10.02
C GLN A 224 -17.09 -4.47 -9.41
N GLN A 225 -17.06 -5.80 -9.44
CA GLN A 225 -18.10 -6.64 -8.84
C GLN A 225 -18.14 -6.48 -7.31
N ALA A 226 -16.98 -6.49 -6.64
CA ALA A 226 -16.87 -6.32 -5.20
C ALA A 226 -17.38 -4.94 -4.78
N GLN A 227 -16.97 -3.88 -5.47
CA GLN A 227 -17.43 -2.52 -5.23
C GLN A 227 -18.95 -2.40 -5.38
N ALA A 228 -19.52 -2.95 -6.47
CA ALA A 228 -20.95 -2.90 -6.72
C ALA A 228 -21.74 -3.69 -5.66
N ASN A 229 -21.23 -4.86 -5.25
CA ASN A 229 -21.81 -5.68 -4.19
C ASN A 229 -21.82 -4.95 -2.84
N LEU A 230 -20.67 -4.38 -2.43
CA LEU A 230 -20.56 -3.61 -1.19
C LEU A 230 -21.48 -2.38 -1.23
N SER A 231 -21.55 -1.69 -2.36
CA SER A 231 -22.42 -0.52 -2.51
C SER A 231 -23.90 -0.89 -2.40
N ARG A 232 -24.33 -2.01 -3.00
CA ARG A 232 -25.69 -2.54 -2.83
C ARG A 232 -25.97 -2.98 -1.40
N GLN A 233 -25.04 -3.68 -0.77
CA GLN A 233 -25.18 -4.19 0.59
C GLN A 233 -25.35 -3.05 1.61
N TYR A 234 -24.61 -1.97 1.47
CA TYR A 234 -24.62 -0.85 2.43
C TYR A 234 -25.48 0.35 1.98
N GLY A 235 -26.07 0.30 0.78
CA GLY A 235 -26.94 1.33 0.23
C GLY A 235 -26.23 2.62 -0.19
N ARG A 236 -24.90 2.60 -0.30
CA ARG A 236 -24.05 3.73 -0.69
C ARG A 236 -22.69 3.25 -1.16
N ALA A 237 -22.03 4.03 -2.03
CA ALA A 237 -20.59 3.86 -2.25
C ALA A 237 -19.83 4.18 -0.96
N LEU A 238 -18.90 3.31 -0.58
CA LEU A 238 -18.04 3.55 0.58
C LEU A 238 -16.82 4.36 0.14
N PRO A 239 -16.44 5.40 0.91
CA PRO A 239 -15.16 6.06 0.72
C PRO A 239 -14.03 5.03 0.76
N SER A 240 -12.99 5.25 -0.03
CA SER A 240 -11.91 4.29 -0.13
C SER A 240 -10.55 4.90 -0.50
N LEU A 241 -9.50 4.16 -0.18
CA LEU A 241 -8.13 4.37 -0.62
C LEU A 241 -7.65 3.11 -1.33
N ALA A 242 -6.71 3.24 -2.25
CA ALA A 242 -6.14 2.13 -3.01
C ALA A 242 -4.61 2.12 -2.99
N PHE A 243 -4.03 0.92 -3.07
CA PHE A 243 -2.60 0.66 -3.05
C PHE A 243 -2.23 -0.27 -4.20
N VAL A 244 -1.26 0.14 -5.02
CA VAL A 244 -0.71 -0.64 -6.12
C VAL A 244 0.75 -0.28 -6.30
N HIS A 245 1.62 -1.26 -6.48
CA HIS A 245 3.05 -0.99 -6.49
C HIS A 245 3.51 -0.21 -7.74
N ILE A 246 3.36 -0.80 -8.94
CA ILE A 246 3.73 -0.14 -10.20
C ILE A 246 2.64 0.89 -10.53
N PRO A 247 3.00 2.16 -10.77
CA PRO A 247 2.03 3.20 -11.05
C PRO A 247 1.32 2.95 -12.40
N PRO A 248 -0.02 3.05 -12.48
CA PRO A 248 -0.73 3.01 -13.75
C PRO A 248 -0.30 4.15 -14.68
N TYR A 249 -0.46 3.97 -16.00
CA TYR A 249 -0.02 4.94 -17.01
C TYR A 249 -0.54 6.37 -16.81
N ALA A 250 -1.64 6.55 -16.08
CA ALA A 250 -2.14 7.86 -15.67
C ALA A 250 -1.08 8.73 -14.95
N PHE A 251 -0.21 8.13 -14.14
CA PHE A 251 0.89 8.84 -13.48
C PHE A 251 1.86 9.43 -14.51
N LEU A 252 2.34 8.61 -15.45
CA LEU A 252 3.28 9.03 -16.49
C LEU A 252 2.68 10.10 -17.41
N ALA A 253 1.41 9.90 -17.81
CA ALA A 253 0.70 10.88 -18.62
C ALA A 253 0.59 12.24 -17.93
N LEU A 254 0.32 12.28 -16.62
CA LEU A 254 0.25 13.52 -15.85
C LEU A 254 1.63 14.16 -15.63
N GLN A 255 2.65 13.36 -15.31
CA GLN A 255 4.02 13.82 -15.14
C GLN A 255 4.52 14.54 -16.41
N THR A 256 4.23 13.95 -17.58
CA THR A 256 4.69 14.46 -18.87
C THR A 256 3.84 15.62 -19.40
N ALA A 257 2.51 15.57 -19.25
CA ALA A 257 1.61 16.55 -19.84
C ALA A 257 1.38 17.80 -18.99
N LYS A 258 1.40 17.67 -17.65
CA LYS A 258 1.10 18.79 -16.74
C LYS A 258 2.34 19.40 -16.07
N ALA A 259 3.49 18.73 -16.15
CA ALA A 259 4.68 18.98 -15.33
C ALA A 259 4.36 18.93 -13.82
N ILE A 260 5.28 18.40 -13.02
CA ILE A 260 5.12 18.36 -11.56
C ILE A 260 5.69 19.66 -10.99
N ASP A 261 4.81 20.52 -10.45
CA ASP A 261 5.21 21.77 -9.81
C ASP A 261 5.52 21.49 -8.34
N ALA A 262 6.76 21.74 -7.91
CA ALA A 262 7.23 21.40 -6.56
C ALA A 262 6.50 22.16 -5.43
N HIS A 263 5.76 23.24 -5.73
CA HIS A 263 4.96 24.00 -4.78
C HIS A 263 3.47 23.66 -4.82
N ARG A 264 2.97 23.02 -5.88
CA ARG A 264 1.59 22.52 -5.98
C ARG A 264 1.48 21.03 -5.71
N GLN A 265 2.53 20.29 -6.04
CA GLN A 265 2.71 18.85 -5.88
C GLN A 265 4.04 18.59 -5.13
N PRO A 266 4.14 18.97 -3.84
CA PRO A 266 5.39 18.84 -3.09
C PRO A 266 5.81 17.36 -3.00
N GLY A 267 7.04 17.08 -3.40
CA GLY A 267 7.62 15.74 -3.49
C GLY A 267 8.84 15.76 -4.41
N ILE A 268 9.65 14.72 -4.34
CA ILE A 268 10.78 14.52 -5.26
C ILE A 268 10.22 14.03 -6.60
N ASN A 269 10.75 14.48 -7.74
CA ASN A 269 10.33 14.09 -9.10
C ASN A 269 11.55 13.78 -9.99
N ASP A 270 12.43 12.90 -9.52
CA ASP A 270 13.71 12.65 -10.19
C ASP A 270 13.65 11.50 -11.21
N ASP A 271 12.73 10.54 -11.03
CA ASP A 271 12.47 9.51 -12.03
C ASP A 271 11.49 10.07 -13.07
N ASN A 272 12.06 10.73 -14.09
CA ASN A 272 11.34 11.43 -15.14
C ASN A 272 11.96 11.15 -16.53
N PRO A 273 11.27 10.42 -17.43
CA PRO A 273 9.95 9.83 -17.22
C PRO A 273 9.98 8.67 -16.22
N LEU A 274 8.89 8.53 -15.46
CA LEU A 274 8.66 7.41 -14.53
C LEU A 274 8.36 6.09 -15.28
N ALA A 275 8.53 4.96 -14.61
CA ALA A 275 8.22 3.63 -15.13
C ALA A 275 6.79 3.21 -14.82
N ALA A 276 5.93 3.16 -15.85
CA ALA A 276 4.51 2.84 -15.69
C ALA A 276 4.20 1.37 -15.95
N GLN A 277 3.03 0.93 -15.49
CA GLN A 277 2.44 -0.34 -15.90
C GLN A 277 2.40 -0.48 -17.44
N ALA A 278 2.51 -1.72 -17.91
CA ALA A 278 2.54 -2.05 -19.34
C ALA A 278 3.73 -1.48 -20.15
N GLN A 279 4.72 -0.86 -19.51
CA GLN A 279 5.99 -0.52 -20.16
C GLN A 279 6.72 -1.80 -20.58
N GLY A 280 7.31 -1.81 -21.80
CA GLY A 280 7.98 -2.98 -22.37
C GLY A 280 7.03 -4.02 -22.96
N TRP A 281 5.73 -3.76 -22.96
CA TRP A 281 4.73 -4.63 -23.58
C TRP A 281 4.05 -3.91 -24.74
N CYS A 282 3.95 -4.59 -25.88
CA CYS A 282 3.31 -4.05 -27.07
C CYS A 282 1.79 -4.25 -27.03
N PRO A 283 0.99 -3.46 -27.77
CA PRO A 283 -0.47 -3.61 -27.81
C PRO A 283 -0.97 -4.99 -28.25
N ASP A 284 -0.16 -5.75 -28.98
CA ASP A 284 -0.44 -7.14 -29.40
C ASP A 284 -0.10 -8.19 -28.32
N GLY A 285 0.39 -7.76 -27.15
CA GLY A 285 0.74 -8.63 -26.02
C GLY A 285 2.17 -9.18 -26.05
N ARG A 286 3.00 -8.83 -27.05
CA ARG A 286 4.42 -9.19 -27.04
C ARG A 286 5.17 -8.44 -25.94
N ASN A 287 6.08 -9.13 -25.27
CA ASN A 287 7.08 -8.49 -24.41
C ASN A 287 8.29 -8.11 -25.25
N ASP A 288 8.49 -6.81 -25.43
CA ASP A 288 9.51 -6.22 -26.31
C ASP A 288 9.91 -4.87 -25.70
N ALA A 289 11.16 -4.78 -25.25
CA ALA A 289 11.67 -3.58 -24.57
C ALA A 289 11.63 -2.31 -25.45
N SER A 290 11.46 -2.44 -26.78
CA SER A 290 11.27 -1.29 -27.67
C SER A 290 9.86 -0.68 -27.58
N CYS A 291 8.89 -1.41 -27.04
CA CYS A 291 7.53 -0.93 -26.83
C CYS A 291 7.45 -0.07 -25.56
N GLY A 292 7.24 1.24 -25.75
CA GLY A 292 7.14 2.19 -24.64
C GLY A 292 5.92 1.95 -23.73
N TYR A 293 4.76 1.63 -24.32
CA TYR A 293 3.52 1.36 -23.58
C TYR A 293 2.50 0.62 -24.46
N GLY A 294 1.90 -0.45 -23.94
CA GLY A 294 0.97 -1.29 -24.69
C GLY A 294 -0.52 -1.06 -24.42
N GLY A 295 -0.89 -0.32 -23.38
CA GLY A 295 -2.30 -0.05 -23.07
C GLY A 295 -3.04 -1.12 -22.28
N GLN A 296 -2.36 -2.15 -21.76
CA GLN A 296 -3.01 -3.27 -21.09
C GLN A 296 -3.65 -2.91 -19.73
N ASP A 297 -3.22 -1.82 -19.10
CA ASP A 297 -3.77 -1.33 -17.84
C ASP A 297 -4.95 -0.35 -18.03
N VAL A 298 -5.35 -0.02 -19.26
CA VAL A 298 -6.51 0.85 -19.55
C VAL A 298 -7.79 0.40 -18.83
N PRO A 299 -8.13 -0.90 -18.75
CA PRO A 299 -9.28 -1.35 -17.96
C PRO A 299 -9.17 -1.01 -16.47
N PHE A 300 -7.97 -1.13 -15.89
CA PHE A 300 -7.73 -0.78 -14.49
C PHE A 300 -7.83 0.73 -14.26
N ILE A 301 -7.19 1.54 -15.13
CA ILE A 301 -7.30 3.01 -15.11
C ILE A 301 -8.76 3.46 -15.19
N LYS A 302 -9.56 2.83 -16.07
CA LYS A 302 -11.00 3.11 -16.19
C LYS A 302 -11.74 2.77 -14.91
N ALA A 303 -11.50 1.59 -14.33
CA ALA A 303 -12.16 1.18 -13.09
C ALA A 303 -11.82 2.11 -11.91
N LEU A 304 -10.57 2.56 -11.80
CA LEU A 304 -10.15 3.53 -10.79
C LEU A 304 -10.88 4.87 -10.96
N SER A 305 -10.85 5.45 -12.17
CA SER A 305 -11.51 6.74 -12.46
C SER A 305 -13.02 6.70 -12.21
N GLU A 306 -13.66 5.58 -12.54
CA GLU A 306 -15.12 5.46 -12.44
C GLU A 306 -15.61 5.07 -11.04
N THR A 307 -14.73 4.73 -10.10
CA THR A 307 -15.12 4.30 -8.74
C THR A 307 -15.52 5.49 -7.86
N PRO A 308 -16.80 5.61 -7.47
CA PRO A 308 -17.24 6.70 -6.60
C PRO A 308 -16.64 6.56 -5.20
N GLY A 309 -16.14 7.66 -4.65
CA GLY A 309 -15.59 7.71 -3.30
C GLY A 309 -14.16 7.17 -3.15
N LEU A 310 -13.49 6.78 -4.23
CA LEU A 310 -12.05 6.51 -4.20
C LEU A 310 -11.29 7.85 -4.12
N VAL A 311 -10.67 8.11 -2.97
CA VAL A 311 -10.03 9.39 -2.66
C VAL A 311 -8.62 9.45 -3.21
N GLY A 312 -7.85 8.36 -3.04
CA GLY A 312 -6.45 8.33 -3.46
C GLY A 312 -5.97 6.93 -3.84
N LEU A 313 -5.02 6.90 -4.78
CA LEU A 313 -4.23 5.72 -5.16
C LEU A 313 -2.76 5.97 -4.81
N PHE A 314 -2.15 5.04 -4.09
CA PHE A 314 -0.75 5.13 -3.65
C PHE A 314 0.12 4.09 -4.35
N SER A 315 1.27 4.52 -4.87
CA SER A 315 2.25 3.71 -5.61
C SER A 315 3.69 3.97 -5.17
N GLY A 316 4.55 2.97 -5.40
CA GLY A 316 6.00 3.04 -5.17
C GLY A 316 6.74 2.90 -6.50
N HIS A 317 7.68 1.96 -6.61
CA HIS A 317 8.39 1.54 -7.83
C HIS A 317 9.44 2.54 -8.31
N ASP A 318 9.06 3.80 -8.50
CA ASP A 318 9.97 4.88 -8.89
C ASP A 318 10.58 5.53 -7.63
N HIS A 319 11.76 5.06 -7.23
CA HIS A 319 12.42 5.39 -5.95
C HIS A 319 12.74 6.87 -5.73
N GLY A 320 12.85 7.63 -6.82
CA GLY A 320 13.11 9.06 -6.87
C GLY A 320 11.86 9.91 -6.97
N ASN A 321 10.66 9.33 -6.88
CA ASN A 321 9.39 10.06 -6.89
C ASN A 321 8.69 9.99 -5.53
N SER A 322 8.13 11.13 -5.08
CA SER A 322 7.34 11.19 -3.83
C SER A 322 6.26 12.27 -3.82
N TRP A 323 5.82 12.72 -4.99
CA TRP A 323 4.74 13.69 -5.16
C TRP A 323 3.37 13.02 -5.23
N CYS A 324 2.33 13.84 -5.05
CA CYS A 324 0.97 13.51 -5.46
C CYS A 324 0.54 14.41 -6.62
N VAL A 325 -0.47 14.00 -7.38
CA VAL A 325 -1.10 14.82 -8.43
C VAL A 325 -2.57 14.49 -8.52
N ARG A 326 -3.38 15.51 -8.82
CA ARG A 326 -4.81 15.34 -9.00
C ARG A 326 -5.17 15.07 -10.46
N TRP A 327 -5.98 14.02 -10.68
CA TRP A 327 -6.43 13.62 -12.01
C TRP A 327 -7.92 13.95 -12.22
N ASP A 328 -8.20 15.18 -12.67
CA ASP A 328 -9.56 15.69 -12.88
C ASP A 328 -10.06 15.60 -14.33
N ASP A 329 -9.17 15.48 -15.31
CA ASP A 329 -9.51 15.64 -16.73
C ASP A 329 -8.84 14.55 -17.59
N GLN A 330 -9.27 14.45 -18.85
CA GLN A 330 -8.55 13.66 -19.84
C GLN A 330 -7.22 14.33 -20.18
N VAL A 331 -6.14 13.56 -20.13
CA VAL A 331 -4.77 14.02 -20.37
C VAL A 331 -4.34 13.52 -21.76
N PRO A 332 -3.52 14.27 -22.52
CA PRO A 332 -2.99 13.81 -23.80
C PRO A 332 -2.34 12.42 -23.69
N GLY A 333 -2.61 11.55 -24.65
CA GLY A 333 -2.13 10.16 -24.65
C GLY A 333 -2.99 9.18 -23.83
N MET A 334 -4.05 9.65 -23.16
CA MET A 334 -5.00 8.79 -22.45
C MET A 334 -6.35 8.69 -23.18
N THR A 335 -6.98 7.52 -23.06
CA THR A 335 -8.35 7.24 -23.53
C THR A 335 -9.40 7.37 -22.42
N VAL A 336 -8.96 7.51 -21.17
CA VAL A 336 -9.82 7.64 -19.99
C VAL A 336 -9.66 9.05 -19.43
N ALA A 337 -10.78 9.68 -19.09
CA ALA A 337 -10.79 10.97 -18.40
C ALA A 337 -10.64 10.77 -16.88
N GLY A 338 -9.91 11.67 -16.22
CA GLY A 338 -9.90 11.76 -14.77
C GLY A 338 -11.27 12.18 -14.23
N ARG A 339 -11.53 11.82 -12.98
CA ARG A 339 -12.77 12.18 -12.25
C ARG A 339 -12.48 12.63 -10.82
N GLY A 340 -11.27 13.15 -10.60
CA GLY A 340 -10.87 13.70 -9.31
C GLY A 340 -10.24 12.70 -8.35
N LEU A 341 -9.56 11.69 -8.89
CA LEU A 341 -8.73 10.80 -8.10
C LEU A 341 -7.36 11.45 -7.86
N ASP A 342 -6.89 11.44 -6.62
CA ASP A 342 -5.51 11.84 -6.30
C ASP A 342 -4.57 10.63 -6.45
N LEU A 343 -3.49 10.83 -7.19
CA LEU A 343 -2.49 9.80 -7.50
C LEU A 343 -1.20 10.18 -6.76
N CYS A 344 -0.70 9.30 -5.90
CA CYS A 344 0.40 9.60 -4.99
C CYS A 344 1.51 8.57 -5.09
N PHE A 345 2.74 9.01 -5.31
CA PHE A 345 3.89 8.21 -4.93
C PHE A 345 4.07 8.24 -3.41
N GLY A 346 4.44 7.15 -2.76
CA GLY A 346 4.89 7.19 -1.37
C GLY A 346 6.32 7.72 -1.27
N GLN A 347 7.08 7.22 -0.31
CA GLN A 347 8.48 7.57 -0.12
C GLN A 347 9.23 6.26 0.02
N ARG A 348 10.26 6.07 -0.80
CA ARG A 348 11.17 4.96 -0.65
C ARG A 348 11.60 4.79 0.81
N SER A 349 11.49 3.57 1.31
CA SER A 349 11.83 3.23 2.70
C SER A 349 13.15 2.46 2.81
N GLY A 350 13.53 1.74 1.75
CA GLY A 350 14.69 0.86 1.74
C GLY A 350 16.03 1.56 1.57
N TYR A 351 17.04 1.03 2.25
CA TYR A 351 18.43 1.16 1.79
C TYR A 351 18.74 0.19 0.64
N GLY A 352 17.87 -0.80 0.40
CA GLY A 352 17.89 -1.67 -0.79
C GLY A 352 17.40 -0.95 -2.05
N GLY A 353 17.75 -1.47 -3.22
CA GLY A 353 17.29 -0.96 -4.51
C GLY A 353 18.04 0.31 -4.98
N TYR A 354 17.68 0.81 -6.16
CA TYR A 354 18.49 1.86 -6.82
C TYR A 354 18.35 3.25 -6.17
N GLY A 355 19.39 4.08 -6.34
CA GLY A 355 19.43 5.48 -5.90
C GLY A 355 19.72 5.69 -4.41
N GLN A 356 19.75 6.94 -3.96
CA GLN A 356 20.16 7.31 -2.59
C GLN A 356 19.28 8.39 -1.96
N TRP A 357 18.08 8.66 -2.50
CA TRP A 357 17.13 9.62 -1.93
C TRP A 357 16.88 9.38 -0.44
N VAL A 358 16.62 10.45 0.30
CA VAL A 358 16.25 10.38 1.72
C VAL A 358 15.16 9.33 1.92
N ARG A 359 15.27 8.50 2.96
CA ARG A 359 14.28 7.45 3.22
C ARG A 359 13.18 7.98 4.11
N GLY A 360 12.06 7.28 4.12
CA GLY A 360 10.96 7.60 5.01
C GLY A 360 9.76 6.68 4.80
N GLY A 361 8.61 7.15 5.25
CA GLY A 361 7.33 6.53 4.96
C GLY A 361 6.24 7.58 4.79
N ARG A 362 5.38 7.38 3.79
CA ARG A 362 4.20 8.23 3.59
C ARG A 362 3.14 7.89 4.63
N GLN A 363 2.56 8.91 5.22
CA GLN A 363 1.47 8.80 6.16
C GLN A 363 0.17 9.23 5.48
N VAL A 364 -0.93 8.57 5.82
CA VAL A 364 -2.26 8.95 5.38
C VAL A 364 -3.20 8.92 6.57
N ARG A 365 -3.98 9.97 6.77
CA ARG A 365 -4.94 10.08 7.87
C ARG A 365 -6.31 10.46 7.36
N VAL A 366 -7.28 9.62 7.67
CA VAL A 366 -8.70 9.86 7.36
C VAL A 366 -9.45 10.26 8.63
N SER A 367 -10.29 11.28 8.52
CA SER A 367 -11.19 11.72 9.59
C SER A 367 -12.57 11.10 9.38
N ARG A 368 -13.12 10.46 10.42
CA ARG A 368 -14.50 9.95 10.40
C ARG A 368 -15.54 11.06 10.17
N GLN A 369 -15.23 12.29 10.57
CA GLN A 369 -16.09 13.46 10.33
C GLN A 369 -16.20 13.81 8.84
N ASN A 370 -15.16 13.52 8.05
CA ASN A 370 -15.16 13.71 6.61
C ASN A 370 -14.30 12.64 5.93
N THR A 371 -14.90 11.51 5.61
CA THR A 371 -14.20 10.35 5.03
C THR A 371 -13.95 10.50 3.53
N SER A 372 -14.44 11.56 2.88
CA SER A 372 -14.17 11.82 1.46
C SER A 372 -12.87 12.58 1.24
N GLU A 373 -12.17 12.97 2.30
CA GLU A 373 -10.87 13.65 2.25
C GLU A 373 -9.84 12.82 3.02
N ALA A 374 -8.57 12.99 2.68
CA ALA A 374 -7.46 12.37 3.40
C ALA A 374 -6.30 13.35 3.52
N GLU A 375 -5.75 13.48 4.72
CA GLU A 375 -4.48 14.19 4.94
C GLU A 375 -3.33 13.23 4.63
N THR A 376 -2.30 13.68 3.93
CA THR A 376 -1.08 12.88 3.71
C THR A 376 0.16 13.73 3.85
N TRP A 377 1.21 13.14 4.42
CA TRP A 377 2.54 13.74 4.58
C TRP A 377 3.61 12.65 4.50
N ILE A 378 4.87 13.02 4.43
CA ILE A 378 5.99 12.08 4.50
C ILE A 378 6.75 12.32 5.80
N ARG A 379 6.99 11.26 6.55
CA ARG A 379 7.94 11.24 7.68
C ARG A 379 9.28 10.74 7.16
N LEU A 380 10.30 11.59 7.18
CA LEU A 380 11.65 11.23 6.76
C LEU A 380 12.40 10.48 7.87
N ASP A 381 13.44 9.73 7.49
CA ASP A 381 14.36 9.03 8.40
C ASP A 381 15.16 9.99 9.31
N THR A 382 15.27 11.26 8.91
CA THR A 382 15.77 12.38 9.74
C THR A 382 14.83 12.76 10.87
N GLY A 383 13.56 12.36 10.78
CA GLY A 383 12.48 12.80 11.67
C GLY A 383 11.70 14.00 11.15
N ASP A 384 12.05 14.60 10.01
CA ASP A 384 11.31 15.75 9.47
C ASP A 384 9.97 15.35 8.84
N VAL A 385 9.03 16.32 8.76
CA VAL A 385 7.76 16.19 8.03
C VAL A 385 7.80 17.05 6.79
N VAL A 386 7.53 16.45 5.63
CA VAL A 386 7.48 17.14 4.34
C VAL A 386 6.22 16.75 3.56
N GLY A 387 5.87 17.53 2.54
CA GLY A 387 4.76 17.22 1.64
C GLY A 387 3.40 17.04 2.32
N ASN A 388 3.11 17.80 3.38
CA ASN A 388 1.80 17.75 4.05
C ASN A 388 0.72 18.43 3.20
N ILE A 389 -0.25 17.66 2.74
CA ILE A 389 -1.34 18.08 1.83
C ILE A 389 -2.69 17.44 2.24
N MET A 390 -3.79 18.05 1.77
CA MET A 390 -5.17 17.56 1.97
C MET A 390 -5.80 17.10 0.64
N LEU A 391 -5.85 15.78 0.44
CA LEU A 391 -6.44 15.14 -0.75
C LEU A 391 -7.95 15.36 -0.82
N ASN A 392 -8.46 15.48 -2.05
CA ASN A 392 -9.86 15.75 -2.39
C ASN A 392 -10.48 16.97 -1.67
N SER A 393 -9.65 17.95 -1.30
CA SER A 393 -10.05 19.19 -0.63
C SER A 393 -9.44 20.40 -1.34
N THR A 394 -8.33 20.94 -0.82
CA THR A 394 -7.62 22.11 -1.35
C THR A 394 -6.36 21.76 -2.16
N PHE A 395 -5.98 20.48 -2.21
CA PHE A 395 -4.83 20.01 -2.98
C PHE A 395 -4.92 20.40 -4.47
N GLY A 396 -3.78 20.81 -5.05
CA GLY A 396 -3.68 21.42 -6.38
C GLY A 396 -3.97 22.94 -6.42
N LYS A 397 -4.67 23.50 -5.42
CA LYS A 397 -4.96 24.95 -5.34
C LYS A 397 -4.07 25.70 -4.36
N ASP A 398 -3.63 25.02 -3.30
CA ASP A 398 -2.74 25.59 -2.29
C ASP A 398 -1.29 25.69 -2.76
N TRP A 399 -0.49 26.42 -1.99
CA TRP A 399 0.96 26.58 -2.17
C TRP A 399 1.68 25.95 -0.98
N TYR A 400 2.61 25.04 -1.26
CA TYR A 400 3.33 24.25 -0.27
C TYR A 400 4.83 24.56 -0.28
N PRO A 401 5.54 24.39 0.86
CA PRO A 401 7.00 24.30 0.84
C PRO A 401 7.45 23.15 -0.07
N THR A 402 8.54 23.35 -0.81
CA THR A 402 9.13 22.26 -1.58
C THR A 402 9.67 21.18 -0.67
N THR A 403 9.57 19.94 -1.11
CA THR A 403 10.23 18.82 -0.44
C THR A 403 11.73 18.88 -0.73
N PRO A 404 12.62 18.87 0.29
CA PRO A 404 14.05 18.74 0.07
C PRO A 404 14.39 17.45 -0.69
N ASN A 405 15.24 17.55 -1.71
CA ASN A 405 15.76 16.39 -2.44
C ASN A 405 17.08 15.92 -1.82
N ASP A 406 17.02 15.64 -0.53
CA ASP A 406 18.17 15.17 0.24
C ASP A 406 18.45 13.69 -0.03
N LYS A 407 19.65 13.25 0.34
CA LYS A 407 20.09 11.86 0.24
C LYS A 407 20.39 11.33 1.63
N SER A 408 20.11 10.05 1.87
CA SER A 408 20.59 9.36 3.07
C SER A 408 21.52 8.19 2.71
N PHE A 409 22.47 7.91 3.59
CA PHE A 409 23.57 6.98 3.30
C PHE A 409 23.75 5.99 4.44
N CYS A 410 24.21 4.79 4.09
CA CYS A 410 24.71 3.80 5.04
C CYS A 410 26.19 3.62 4.73
N SER A 411 27.05 4.08 5.66
CA SER A 411 28.51 4.16 5.47
C SER A 411 29.17 2.80 5.29
N SER A 412 28.53 1.74 5.76
CA SER A 412 28.98 0.35 5.67
C SER A 412 28.31 -0.45 4.55
N CYS A 413 27.37 0.16 3.80
CA CYS A 413 26.68 -0.48 2.69
C CYS A 413 27.45 -0.23 1.38
N ASN A 414 27.44 -1.19 0.45
CA ASN A 414 28.13 -1.05 -0.84
C ASN A 414 27.15 -1.14 -2.01
N TYR A 415 26.66 0.01 -2.45
CA TYR A 415 25.70 0.13 -3.55
C TYR A 415 26.27 -0.12 -4.95
N SER A 416 27.59 -0.29 -5.08
CA SER A 416 28.24 -0.56 -6.39
C SER A 416 28.39 -2.05 -6.70
N VAL A 417 28.01 -2.93 -5.77
CA VAL A 417 28.22 -4.37 -5.86
C VAL A 417 26.88 -5.07 -5.71
N VAL A 418 26.03 -5.05 -6.74
CA VAL A 418 24.89 -5.97 -6.81
C VAL A 418 25.37 -7.24 -7.50
N THR A 419 25.90 -8.18 -6.73
CA THR A 419 26.35 -9.46 -7.28
C THR A 419 25.20 -10.46 -7.35
N SER A 420 25.27 -11.42 -8.27
CA SER A 420 24.42 -12.60 -8.17
C SER A 420 24.97 -13.51 -7.07
N ARG A 421 24.08 -14.25 -6.39
CA ARG A 421 24.49 -15.18 -5.34
C ARG A 421 25.56 -16.14 -5.88
N PRO A 422 26.67 -16.35 -5.15
CA PRO A 422 27.65 -17.37 -5.52
C PRO A 422 26.97 -18.75 -5.62
N LEU A 423 27.04 -19.38 -6.80
CA LEU A 423 26.44 -20.70 -7.07
C LEU A 423 27.04 -21.83 -6.24
N THR A 424 28.15 -21.58 -5.54
CA THR A 424 28.78 -22.56 -4.66
C THR A 424 28.35 -22.34 -3.21
N ARG A 425 27.58 -23.29 -2.65
CA ARG A 425 27.59 -23.50 -1.20
C ARG A 425 29.06 -23.72 -0.82
N ARG A 426 29.70 -22.74 -0.19
CA ARG A 426 30.94 -23.02 0.54
C ARG A 426 30.59 -24.17 1.50
N LYS A 427 31.13 -25.37 1.23
CA LYS A 427 31.13 -26.44 2.22
C LYS A 427 31.74 -25.81 3.47
N LYS A 428 30.95 -25.69 4.55
CA LYS A 428 31.50 -25.36 5.86
C LYS A 428 32.57 -26.41 6.13
N VAL A 429 33.82 -25.96 6.24
CA VAL A 429 34.91 -26.73 6.83
C VAL A 429 34.72 -26.70 8.34
#